data_AF-A0A3P8QZB4-F1
#
_entry.id   AF-A0A3P8QZB4-F1
#
_cell.length_a   1.000
_cell.length_b   1.000
_cell.length_c   1.000
_cell.angle_alpha   90.00
_cell.angle_beta   90.00
_cell.angle_gamma   90.00
#
_symmetry.space_group_name_H-M   'P 1'
#
loop_
_entity.id
_entity.type
_entity.pdbx_description
1 polymer ?
#
loop_
_entity_poly.entity_id
_entity_poly.type
_entity_poly.pdbx_seq_one_letter_code
_entity_poly.pdbx_strand_id
1 'polypeptide(L)'
;MWGIQALNPKSKSFLSEEIVVSLAGLYDCDIEDLKHELYQARKVVQRRAGCGNELSSILGFTTFLEPYKEVFHQLFHLCRIALALPVSSATCERSFSVLKLRKNHLRTTMTDERLSNIGVLSIERKRAISLSLDDFVTRFATRHRNRRIYVF
;
A
#
# COMPACT_ATOMS: atom_id res chain seq x y z
N MET A 1 3.73 -7.41 -14.37
CA MET A 1 3.82 -8.02 -13.02
C MET A 1 3.02 -9.32 -12.98
N TRP A 2 3.63 -10.45 -13.38
CA TRP A 2 2.93 -11.74 -13.41
C TRP A 2 2.59 -12.29 -12.01
N GLY A 3 3.37 -11.90 -10.98
CA GLY A 3 3.14 -12.26 -9.58
C GLY A 3 1.77 -11.86 -9.02
N ILE A 4 1.36 -10.60 -9.20
CA ILE A 4 0.05 -10.12 -8.73
C ILE A 4 -1.09 -10.81 -9.47
N GLN A 5 -0.87 -11.16 -10.75
CA GLN A 5 -1.85 -11.86 -11.56
C GLN A 5 -2.11 -13.28 -11.04
N ALA A 6 -1.12 -13.95 -10.44
CA ALA A 6 -1.26 -15.29 -9.86
C ALA A 6 -2.15 -15.33 -8.61
N LEU A 7 -2.37 -14.19 -7.94
CA LEU A 7 -3.26 -14.07 -6.77
C LEU A 7 -4.68 -13.64 -7.14
N ASN A 8 -4.94 -13.34 -8.42
CA ASN A 8 -6.27 -12.96 -8.88
C ASN A 8 -7.06 -14.20 -9.36
N PRO A 9 -8.22 -14.51 -8.76
CA PRO A 9 -9.04 -15.68 -9.10
C PRO A 9 -9.55 -15.72 -10.55
N LYS A 10 -9.58 -14.58 -11.26
CA LYS A 10 -9.97 -14.53 -12.68
C LYS A 10 -8.82 -14.79 -13.66
N SER A 11 -7.59 -14.93 -13.16
CA SER A 11 -6.42 -15.11 -14.00
C SER A 11 -6.23 -16.55 -14.42
N LYS A 12 -5.73 -16.75 -15.65
CA LYS A 12 -5.35 -18.07 -16.17
C LYS A 12 -4.24 -18.77 -15.34
N SER A 13 -3.48 -18.00 -14.57
CA SER A 13 -2.36 -18.47 -13.74
C SER A 13 -2.66 -18.43 -12.23
N PHE A 14 -3.94 -18.50 -11.84
CA PHE A 14 -4.34 -18.45 -10.43
C PHE A 14 -3.70 -19.59 -9.61
N LEU A 15 -2.99 -19.24 -8.53
CA LEU A 15 -2.28 -20.15 -7.61
C LEU A 15 -1.25 -21.07 -8.31
N SER A 16 -0.63 -20.62 -9.40
CA SER A 16 0.50 -21.36 -9.99
C SER A 16 1.72 -21.31 -9.07
N GLU A 17 2.23 -22.48 -8.70
CA GLU A 17 3.34 -22.63 -7.75
C GLU A 17 4.59 -21.84 -8.20
N GLU A 18 4.96 -21.91 -9.46
CA GLU A 18 6.15 -21.24 -10.00
C GLU A 18 6.12 -19.70 -9.83
N ILE A 19 4.98 -19.08 -10.13
CA ILE A 19 4.84 -17.62 -10.09
C ILE A 19 4.69 -17.13 -8.64
N VAL A 20 4.01 -17.90 -7.79
CA VAL A 20 3.84 -17.56 -6.38
C VAL A 20 5.14 -17.74 -5.61
N VAL A 21 5.91 -18.79 -5.88
CA VAL A 21 7.25 -18.99 -5.29
C VAL A 21 8.22 -17.92 -5.75
N SER A 22 8.15 -17.50 -7.03
CA SER A 22 8.96 -16.37 -7.53
C SER A 22 8.62 -15.06 -6.82
N LEU A 23 7.34 -14.81 -6.51
CA LEU A 23 6.91 -13.64 -5.74
C LEU A 23 7.35 -13.75 -4.28
N ALA A 24 7.25 -14.94 -3.69
CA ALA A 24 7.66 -15.22 -2.33
C ALA A 24 9.16 -14.98 -2.11
N GLY A 25 10.00 -15.42 -3.05
CA GLY A 25 11.44 -15.17 -3.01
C GLY A 25 11.81 -13.68 -3.10
N LEU A 26 10.97 -12.84 -3.69
CA LEU A 26 11.18 -11.38 -3.72
C LEU A 26 10.84 -10.69 -2.39
N TYR A 27 9.97 -11.29 -1.57
CA TYR A 27 9.50 -10.72 -0.31
C TYR A 27 9.97 -11.53 0.91
N ASP A 28 11.04 -12.32 0.76
CA ASP A 28 11.67 -13.12 1.83
C ASP A 28 10.67 -14.02 2.59
N CYS A 29 9.76 -14.62 1.85
CA CYS A 29 8.73 -15.49 2.37
C CYS A 29 9.24 -16.94 2.44
N ASP A 30 8.97 -17.65 3.55
CA ASP A 30 9.18 -19.10 3.66
C ASP A 30 8.45 -19.85 2.53
N ILE A 31 9.24 -20.48 1.66
CA ILE A 31 8.79 -21.15 0.44
C ILE A 31 8.18 -22.51 0.77
N GLU A 32 8.67 -23.20 1.80
CA GLU A 32 8.23 -24.55 2.14
C GLU A 32 6.83 -24.48 2.77
N ASP A 33 6.62 -23.59 3.73
CA ASP A 33 5.28 -23.37 4.30
C ASP A 33 4.28 -22.90 3.24
N LEU A 34 4.72 -22.03 2.33
CA LEU A 34 3.88 -21.53 1.24
C LEU A 34 3.40 -22.63 0.29
N LYS A 35 4.25 -23.61 -0.06
CA LYS A 35 3.83 -24.73 -0.92
C LYS A 35 2.72 -25.56 -0.28
N HIS A 36 2.84 -25.83 1.02
CA HIS A 36 1.82 -26.57 1.77
C HIS A 36 0.52 -25.77 1.86
N GLU A 37 0.61 -24.48 2.18
CA GLU A 37 -0.52 -23.56 2.21
C GLU A 37 -1.21 -23.44 0.84
N LEU A 38 -0.45 -23.36 -0.25
CA LEU A 38 -0.98 -23.27 -1.62
C LEU A 38 -1.77 -24.51 -2.01
N TYR A 39 -1.25 -25.70 -1.70
CA TYR A 39 -1.96 -26.95 -1.97
C TYR A 39 -3.31 -27.01 -1.24
N GLN A 40 -3.32 -26.61 0.03
CA GLN A 40 -4.52 -26.57 0.85
C GLN A 40 -5.50 -25.48 0.37
N ALA A 41 -5.01 -24.28 0.09
CA ALA A 41 -5.80 -23.17 -0.41
C ALA A 41 -6.48 -23.51 -1.75
N ARG A 42 -5.78 -24.20 -2.66
CA ARG A 42 -6.35 -24.67 -3.93
C ARG A 42 -7.54 -25.60 -3.71
N LYS A 43 -7.43 -26.55 -2.78
CA LYS A 43 -8.55 -27.45 -2.43
C LYS A 43 -9.72 -26.69 -1.79
N VAL A 44 -9.44 -25.73 -0.92
CA VAL A 44 -10.45 -24.89 -0.27
C VAL A 44 -11.21 -24.04 -1.30
N VAL A 45 -10.51 -23.45 -2.26
CA VAL A 45 -11.12 -22.67 -3.35
C VAL A 45 -11.94 -23.55 -4.28
N GLN A 46 -11.46 -24.75 -4.64
CA GLN A 46 -12.20 -25.69 -5.49
C GLN A 46 -13.50 -26.18 -4.83
N ARG A 47 -13.49 -26.44 -3.51
CA ARG A 47 -14.71 -26.78 -2.76
C ARG A 47 -15.74 -25.66 -2.79
N ARG A 48 -15.28 -24.40 -2.78
CA ARG A 48 -16.15 -23.23 -2.81
C ARG A 48 -16.68 -22.90 -4.20
N ALA A 49 -15.93 -23.17 -5.27
CA ALA A 49 -16.43 -23.07 -6.64
C ALA A 49 -17.66 -23.96 -6.87
N GLY A 50 -17.72 -25.12 -6.21
CA GLY A 50 -18.91 -25.98 -6.19
C GLY A 50 -20.11 -25.42 -5.42
N CYS A 51 -19.93 -24.38 -4.59
CA CYS A 51 -20.99 -23.73 -3.79
C CYS A 51 -21.47 -22.37 -4.36
N GLY A 52 -21.11 -22.02 -5.60
CA GLY A 52 -21.74 -20.90 -6.33
C GLY A 52 -21.30 -19.48 -5.97
N ASN A 53 -20.26 -19.30 -5.13
CA ASN A 53 -19.69 -17.98 -4.84
C ASN A 53 -18.38 -17.78 -5.60
N GLU A 54 -18.46 -17.20 -6.80
CA GLU A 54 -17.28 -16.82 -7.59
C GLU A 54 -16.55 -15.63 -6.95
N LEU A 55 -15.28 -15.82 -6.63
CA LEU A 55 -14.42 -14.73 -6.17
C LEU A 55 -14.08 -13.84 -7.36
N SER A 56 -14.67 -12.65 -7.42
CA SER A 56 -14.58 -11.79 -8.59
C SER A 56 -13.41 -10.80 -8.56
N SER A 57 -12.78 -10.64 -7.39
CA SER A 57 -11.70 -9.68 -7.13
C SER A 57 -10.68 -10.23 -6.14
N ILE A 58 -9.42 -9.76 -6.24
CA ILE A 58 -8.34 -10.08 -5.30
C ILE A 58 -8.72 -9.69 -3.85
N LEU A 59 -9.48 -8.60 -3.68
CA LEU A 59 -10.03 -8.19 -2.38
C LEU A 59 -11.02 -9.23 -1.83
N GLY A 60 -11.85 -9.82 -2.69
CA GLY A 60 -12.77 -10.88 -2.28
C GLY A 60 -12.03 -12.13 -1.82
N PHE A 61 -10.90 -12.45 -2.45
CA PHE A 61 -10.03 -13.53 -2.03
C PHE A 61 -9.33 -13.23 -0.69
N THR A 62 -8.86 -12.00 -0.48
CA THR A 62 -8.22 -11.62 0.79
C THR A 62 -9.19 -11.62 1.97
N THR A 63 -10.41 -11.11 1.78
CA THR A 63 -11.47 -11.14 2.81
C THR A 63 -11.91 -12.57 3.12
N PHE A 64 -11.83 -13.47 2.14
CA PHE A 64 -12.08 -14.89 2.37
C PHE A 64 -11.00 -15.56 3.23
N LEU A 65 -9.74 -15.19 3.02
CA LEU A 65 -8.61 -15.76 3.77
C LEU A 65 -8.47 -15.17 5.18
N GLU A 66 -9.08 -14.01 5.45
CA GLU A 66 -9.02 -13.32 6.74
C GLU A 66 -9.40 -14.18 7.97
N PRO A 67 -10.50 -14.98 7.97
CA PRO A 67 -10.79 -15.91 9.07
C PRO A 67 -9.79 -17.07 9.21
N TYR A 68 -9.00 -17.35 8.18
CA TYR A 68 -8.02 -18.43 8.13
C TYR A 68 -6.56 -17.94 8.18
N LYS A 69 -6.34 -16.69 8.61
CA LYS A 69 -5.02 -16.04 8.63
C LYS A 69 -3.94 -16.82 9.39
N GLU A 70 -4.31 -17.61 10.39
CA GLU A 70 -3.37 -18.42 11.19
C GLU A 70 -2.98 -19.72 10.47
N VAL A 71 -3.83 -20.21 9.56
CA VAL A 71 -3.60 -21.44 8.77
C VAL A 71 -2.88 -21.11 7.45
N PHE A 72 -3.14 -19.92 6.91
CA PHE A 72 -2.58 -19.42 5.65
C PHE A 72 -1.79 -18.14 5.87
N HIS A 73 -0.80 -18.18 6.77
CA HIS A 73 -0.07 -16.98 7.17
C HIS A 73 0.71 -16.40 6.00
N GLN A 74 1.40 -17.26 5.23
CA GLN A 74 2.24 -16.79 4.15
C GLN A 74 1.42 -16.31 2.94
N LEU A 75 0.41 -17.08 2.56
CA LEU A 75 -0.47 -16.72 1.46
C LEU A 75 -1.22 -15.41 1.76
N PHE A 76 -1.68 -15.23 3.01
CA PHE A 76 -2.35 -14.00 3.42
C PHE A 76 -1.39 -12.80 3.42
N HIS A 77 -0.16 -12.99 3.88
CA HIS A 77 0.87 -11.95 3.81
C HIS A 77 1.13 -11.49 2.38
N LEU A 78 1.31 -12.44 1.46
CA LEU A 78 1.54 -12.17 0.04
C LEU A 78 0.35 -11.45 -0.61
N CYS A 79 -0.87 -11.83 -0.24
CA CYS A 79 -2.10 -11.15 -0.68
C CYS A 79 -2.18 -9.70 -0.18
N ARG A 80 -1.76 -9.43 1.06
CA ARG A 80 -1.71 -8.07 1.61
C ARG A 80 -0.67 -7.22 0.87
N ILE A 81 0.50 -7.78 0.57
CA ILE A 81 1.51 -7.10 -0.24
C ILE A 81 0.94 -6.78 -1.62
N ALA A 82 0.31 -7.75 -2.28
CA ALA A 82 -0.29 -7.55 -3.59
C ALA A 82 -1.36 -6.46 -3.61
N LEU A 83 -2.15 -6.30 -2.54
CA LEU A 83 -3.10 -5.19 -2.37
C LEU A 83 -2.42 -3.85 -2.11
N ALA A 84 -1.29 -3.83 -1.41
CA ALA A 84 -0.52 -2.62 -1.13
C ALA A 84 0.26 -2.11 -2.35
N LEU A 85 0.59 -3.01 -3.29
CA LEU A 85 1.29 -2.65 -4.51
C LEU A 85 0.39 -1.83 -5.44
N PRO A 86 0.81 -0.63 -5.86
CA PRO A 86 0.05 0.15 -6.81
C PRO A 86 0.03 -0.57 -8.17
N VAL A 87 -1.17 -0.92 -8.63
CA VAL A 87 -1.38 -1.58 -9.93
C VAL A 87 -1.13 -0.61 -11.10
N SER A 88 -1.12 0.71 -10.84
CA SER A 88 -0.93 1.76 -11.84
C SER A 88 0.05 2.82 -11.35
N SER A 89 0.86 3.36 -12.27
CA SER A 89 1.71 4.54 -12.04
C SER A 89 0.91 5.83 -11.86
N ALA A 90 -0.38 5.86 -12.20
CA ALA A 90 -1.19 7.07 -12.23
C ALA A 90 -1.26 7.80 -10.87
N THR A 91 -1.24 7.08 -9.75
CA THR A 91 -1.20 7.67 -8.41
C THR A 91 0.16 8.32 -8.12
N CYS A 92 1.25 7.68 -8.53
CA CYS A 92 2.60 8.22 -8.43
C CYS A 92 2.75 9.46 -9.34
N GLU A 93 2.33 9.37 -10.60
CA GLU A 93 2.35 10.48 -11.57
C GLU A 93 1.54 11.68 -11.07
N ARG A 94 0.35 11.45 -10.51
CA ARG A 94 -0.46 12.51 -9.89
C ARG A 94 0.30 13.17 -8.73
N SER A 95 0.97 12.38 -7.88
CA SER A 95 1.76 12.89 -6.77
C SER A 95 2.98 13.70 -7.25
N PHE A 96 3.68 13.24 -8.29
CA PHE A 96 4.79 13.97 -8.91
C PHE A 96 4.32 15.24 -9.64
N SER A 97 3.14 15.23 -10.25
CA SER A 97 2.54 16.43 -10.85
C SER A 97 2.27 17.50 -9.78
N VAL A 98 1.72 17.11 -8.63
CA VAL A 98 1.57 18.02 -7.48
C VAL A 98 2.92 18.47 -6.93
N LEU A 99 3.90 17.57 -6.87
CA LEU A 99 5.25 17.90 -6.42
C LEU A 99 5.91 18.93 -7.34
N LYS A 100 5.70 18.83 -8.66
CA LYS A 100 6.19 19.79 -9.66
C LYS A 100 5.58 21.19 -9.46
N LEU A 101 4.33 21.27 -9.01
CA LEU A 101 3.71 22.56 -8.64
C LEU A 101 4.32 23.14 -7.36
N ARG A 102 4.67 22.29 -6.38
CA ARG A 102 5.36 22.74 -5.15
C ARG A 102 6.80 23.16 -5.42
N LYS A 103 7.59 22.27 -6.02
CA LYS A 103 9.00 22.45 -6.41
C LYS A 103 9.04 22.86 -7.87
N ASN A 104 8.68 24.12 -8.13
CA ASN A 104 8.80 24.69 -9.47
C ASN A 104 10.26 25.07 -9.75
N HIS A 105 10.65 25.10 -11.03
CA HIS A 105 12.00 25.42 -11.50
C HIS A 105 12.53 26.76 -10.98
N LEU A 106 11.64 27.75 -10.79
CA LEU A 106 12.00 29.08 -10.26
C LEU A 106 12.31 29.10 -8.75
N ARG A 107 11.93 28.05 -7.98
CA ARG A 107 12.18 27.95 -6.53
C ARG A 107 13.44 27.14 -6.25
N THR A 108 14.60 27.71 -6.57
CA THR A 108 15.91 27.05 -6.42
C THR A 108 16.46 27.05 -4.99
N THR A 109 15.92 27.87 -4.08
CA THR A 109 16.41 28.02 -2.70
C THR A 109 15.74 27.11 -1.68
N MET A 110 14.83 26.22 -2.10
CA MET A 110 14.05 25.37 -1.21
C MET A 110 14.89 24.18 -0.71
N THR A 111 15.02 24.02 0.60
CA THR A 111 15.68 22.85 1.21
C THR A 111 14.84 21.59 1.08
N ASP A 112 15.49 20.42 1.06
CA ASP A 112 14.80 19.13 0.97
C ASP A 112 13.96 18.83 2.22
N GLU A 113 14.40 19.27 3.40
CA GLU A 113 13.61 19.20 4.64
C GLU A 113 12.30 19.97 4.51
N ARG A 114 12.36 21.21 4.02
CA ARG A 114 11.16 22.02 3.80
C ARG A 114 10.28 21.35 2.75
N LEU A 115 10.84 20.83 1.66
CA LEU A 115 10.07 20.13 0.62
C LEU A 115 9.32 18.92 1.19
N SER A 116 10.00 18.11 2.00
CA SER A 116 9.44 16.95 2.67
C SER A 116 8.32 17.34 3.65
N ASN A 117 8.55 18.34 4.49
CA ASN A 117 7.57 18.82 5.48
C ASN A 117 6.28 19.31 4.82
N ILE A 118 6.40 20.16 3.80
CA ILE A 118 5.20 20.59 3.10
C ILE A 118 4.64 19.39 2.29
N GLY A 119 5.50 18.47 1.81
CA GLY A 119 5.17 17.16 1.20
C GLY A 119 4.07 16.44 1.96
N VAL A 120 4.35 16.17 3.23
CA VAL A 120 3.44 15.51 4.17
C VAL A 120 2.12 16.29 4.30
N LEU A 121 2.17 17.62 4.44
CA LEU A 121 0.96 18.45 4.51
C LEU A 121 0.06 18.35 3.26
N SER A 122 0.66 18.15 2.08
CA SER A 122 -0.11 17.97 0.84
C SER A 122 -0.75 16.59 0.71
N ILE A 123 -0.03 15.54 1.13
CA ILE A 123 -0.56 14.17 1.12
C ILE A 123 -1.70 14.07 2.13
N GLU A 124 -1.48 14.58 3.35
CA GLU A 124 -2.44 14.57 4.45
C GLU A 124 -3.34 15.81 4.48
N ARG A 125 -3.66 16.37 3.29
CA ARG A 125 -4.39 17.65 3.15
C ARG A 125 -5.67 17.72 4.00
N LYS A 126 -6.45 16.64 4.05
CA LYS A 126 -7.70 16.58 4.83
C LYS A 126 -7.44 16.83 6.32
N ARG A 127 -6.42 16.18 6.87
CA ARG A 127 -6.01 16.36 8.27
C ARG A 127 -5.38 17.72 8.49
N ALA A 128 -4.54 18.18 7.56
CA ALA A 128 -3.93 19.50 7.65
C ALA A 128 -4.96 20.64 7.69
N ILE A 129 -6.08 20.53 6.96
CA ILE A 129 -7.18 21.51 6.99
C ILE A 129 -7.97 21.43 8.31
N SER A 130 -8.09 20.24 8.90
CA SER A 130 -8.77 20.06 10.19
C SER A 130 -7.98 20.56 11.40
N LEU A 131 -6.69 20.93 11.23
CA LEU A 131 -5.90 21.49 12.32
C LEU A 131 -6.33 22.94 12.61
N SER A 132 -6.54 23.25 13.89
CA SER A 132 -6.76 24.61 14.38
C SER A 132 -5.47 25.43 14.27
N LEU A 133 -5.50 26.46 13.43
CA LEU A 133 -4.38 27.40 13.29
C LEU A 133 -4.14 28.17 14.60
N ASP A 134 -5.19 28.50 15.35
CA ASP A 134 -5.07 29.22 16.62
C ASP A 134 -4.33 28.42 17.69
N ASP A 135 -4.59 27.11 17.79
CA ASP A 135 -3.84 26.24 18.69
C ASP A 135 -2.39 26.08 18.24
N PHE A 136 -2.17 26.00 16.92
CA PHE A 136 -0.82 25.94 16.37
C PHE A 136 -0.02 27.19 16.72
N VAL A 137 -0.59 28.38 16.54
CA VAL A 137 0.05 29.66 16.88
C VAL A 137 0.34 29.74 18.37
N THR A 138 -0.62 29.37 19.22
CA THR A 138 -0.46 29.34 20.68
C THR A 138 0.67 28.39 21.10
N ARG A 139 0.70 27.18 20.55
CA ARG A 139 1.75 26.18 20.83
C ARG A 139 3.12 26.64 20.34
N PHE A 140 3.18 27.24 19.15
CA PHE A 140 4.42 27.78 18.60
C PHE A 140 4.96 28.91 19.47
N ALA A 141 4.10 29.88 19.86
CA ALA A 141 4.49 31.00 20.71
C ALA A 141 4.95 30.56 22.11
N THR A 142 4.34 29.51 22.66
CA THR A 142 4.75 28.94 23.96
C THR A 142 6.12 28.26 23.88
N ARG A 143 6.40 27.57 22.77
CA ARG A 143 7.64 26.79 22.59
C ARG A 143 8.82 27.61 22.06
N HIS A 144 8.56 28.59 21.20
CA HIS A 144 9.56 29.53 20.70
C HIS A 144 9.36 30.91 21.34
N ARG A 145 10.23 31.27 22.28
CA ARG A 145 10.27 32.62 22.90
C ARG A 145 10.54 33.76 21.90
N ASN A 146 10.92 33.44 20.66
CA ASN A 146 11.10 34.41 19.57
C ASN A 146 9.83 34.49 18.72
N ARG A 147 9.20 35.67 18.72
CA ARG A 147 7.96 36.02 17.96
C ARG A 147 8.17 36.14 16.44
N ARG A 148 9.24 35.58 15.89
CA ARG A 148 9.57 35.66 14.46
C ARG A 148 9.43 34.29 13.82
N ILE A 149 8.46 34.18 12.92
CA ILE A 149 8.30 33.02 12.04
C ILE A 149 9.27 33.23 10.87
N TYR A 150 10.42 32.57 10.92
CA TYR A 150 11.32 32.50 9.78
C TYR A 150 10.81 31.44 8.82
N VAL A 151 10.09 31.87 7.78
CA VAL A 151 9.70 31.02 6.66
C VAL A 151 10.79 31.14 5.59
N PHE A 152 11.89 30.39 5.75
CA PHE A 152 12.89 30.20 4.70
C PHE A 152 12.80 28.78 4.15
#